data_AF-A0A259M221-F1
#
_entry.id   AF-A0A259M221-F1
#
_cell.length_a   1.000
_cell.length_b   1.000
_cell.length_c   1.000
_cell.angle_alpha   90.00
_cell.angle_beta   90.00
_cell.angle_gamma   90.00
#
_symmetry.space_group_name_H-M   'P 1'
#
loop_
_entity.id
_entity.type
_entity.pdbx_description
1 polymer ?
#
loop_
_entity_poly.entity_id
_entity_poly.type
_entity_poly.pdbx_seq_one_letter_code
_entity_poly.pdbx_strand_id
1 'polypeptide(L)'
;MADERHLKELQRVAELLGLEDEVSQDASEARLPCPLHEECVATGDNNLILNWQRHGYRCAGTGESGPLRDLMKQLEALRANALVPALRSETLPEARPAPEPAAAIDAEYTEVTRAAHPVLKSEPKVLQLRPEQRLPTPEEIQAEREERLAALKAQQAEKRKGRSERLIIGALALIFLLAGLAAAGLSGFANYQAFSSTVADPVQGRIWGWAGVIAAIISFGGFTFVYWHGANRRFKEAARALIFAAVGAGASILGTEIYIRGNAEATAAAVETASSNREVLESQIADWRRQLEGIPPETRSVEGLEAYIAEVERVGRTEQKPYRDAQNELGLARRRDELTARIEAANAELLGQGSGNILLQAEQRASLPSWLFAALLELFSSQATSIGFVALLLLAGGRQTAED
;
A
#
# COMPACT_ATOMS: atom_id res chain seq x y z
N MET A 1 15.04 -10.02 -27.39
CA MET A 1 15.58 -9.41 -28.64
C MET A 1 14.54 -9.30 -29.77
N ALA A 2 13.60 -10.24 -29.95
CA ALA A 2 12.51 -10.07 -30.93
C ALA A 2 11.40 -9.16 -30.39
N ASP A 3 10.99 -9.36 -29.13
CA ASP A 3 9.92 -8.58 -28.49
C ASP A 3 10.22 -7.08 -28.37
N GLU A 4 11.48 -6.72 -28.07
CA GLU A 4 11.90 -5.30 -28.05
C GLU A 4 11.85 -4.63 -29.43
N ARG A 5 12.07 -5.40 -30.51
CA ARG A 5 11.96 -4.87 -31.88
C ARG A 5 10.50 -4.65 -32.24
N HIS A 6 9.62 -5.58 -31.89
CA HIS A 6 8.19 -5.45 -32.11
C HIS A 6 7.57 -4.31 -31.30
N LEU A 7 8.01 -4.08 -30.06
CA LEU A 7 7.58 -2.94 -29.27
C LEU A 7 7.97 -1.59 -29.91
N LYS A 8 9.18 -1.50 -30.46
CA LYS A 8 9.64 -0.29 -31.18
C LYS A 8 8.86 -0.07 -32.48
N GLU A 9 8.52 -1.14 -33.21
CA GLU A 9 7.68 -1.06 -34.40
C GLU A 9 6.27 -0.54 -34.07
N LEU A 10 5.66 -1.04 -32.98
CA LEU A 10 4.35 -0.59 -32.51
C LEU A 10 4.34 0.89 -32.12
N GLN A 11 5.33 1.33 -31.34
CA GLN A 11 5.47 2.73 -30.93
C GLN A 11 5.61 3.66 -32.14
N ARG A 12 6.37 3.24 -33.15
CA ARG A 12 6.62 4.05 -34.33
C ARG A 12 5.44 4.11 -35.29
N VAL A 13 4.65 3.03 -35.41
CA VAL A 13 3.37 3.08 -36.14
C VAL A 13 2.39 4.03 -35.45
N ALA A 14 2.30 3.98 -34.13
CA ALA A 14 1.44 4.88 -33.36
C ALA A 14 1.82 6.35 -33.54
N GLU A 15 3.12 6.65 -33.49
CA GLU A 15 3.66 7.99 -33.74
C GLU A 15 3.38 8.48 -35.18
N LEU A 16 3.55 7.63 -36.18
CA LEU A 16 3.31 7.98 -37.58
C LEU A 16 1.82 8.23 -37.89
N LEU A 17 0.92 7.59 -37.16
CA LEU A 17 -0.53 7.76 -37.29
C LEU A 17 -1.11 8.81 -36.33
N GLY A 18 -0.28 9.46 -35.51
CA GLY A 18 -0.74 10.47 -34.54
C GLY A 18 -1.62 9.90 -33.41
N LEU A 19 -1.46 8.60 -33.10
CA LEU A 19 -2.20 7.90 -32.06
C LEU A 19 -1.51 8.13 -30.70
N GLU A 20 -1.49 9.37 -30.24
CA GLU A 20 -0.73 9.71 -29.03
C GLU A 20 -1.41 9.29 -27.72
N ASP A 21 -2.72 8.94 -27.70
CA ASP A 21 -3.41 8.62 -26.43
C ASP A 21 -4.62 7.65 -26.48
N GLU A 22 -4.97 7.01 -27.60
CA GLU A 22 -6.19 6.18 -27.71
C GLU A 22 -6.00 4.67 -27.95
N VAL A 23 -4.77 4.14 -27.89
CA VAL A 23 -4.60 2.68 -27.97
C VAL A 23 -4.55 2.08 -26.57
N SER A 24 -5.73 1.92 -25.97
CA SER A 24 -5.91 0.99 -24.85
C SER A 24 -5.34 -0.38 -25.25
N GLN A 25 -4.37 -0.87 -24.48
CA GLN A 25 -3.75 -2.17 -24.67
C GLN A 25 -4.75 -3.35 -24.56
N ASP A 26 -6.01 -3.07 -24.18
CA ASP A 26 -7.08 -4.06 -24.04
C ASP A 26 -7.85 -4.34 -25.33
N ALA A 27 -7.70 -3.50 -26.38
CA ALA A 27 -8.31 -3.74 -27.68
C ALA A 27 -7.27 -4.33 -28.65
N SER A 28 -7.42 -5.61 -29.00
CA SER A 28 -6.53 -6.31 -29.94
C SER A 28 -6.54 -5.73 -31.36
N GLU A 29 -7.53 -4.89 -31.67
CA GLU A 29 -7.74 -4.28 -32.99
C GLU A 29 -8.06 -2.78 -32.86
N ALA A 30 -7.35 -1.92 -33.59
CA ALA A 30 -7.64 -0.50 -33.72
C ALA A 30 -8.18 -0.20 -35.14
N ARG A 31 -9.21 0.66 -35.24
CA ARG A 31 -9.80 1.09 -36.52
C ARG A 31 -9.63 2.58 -36.68
N LEU A 32 -9.02 2.99 -37.78
CA LEU A 32 -8.55 4.35 -38.02
C LEU A 32 -8.85 4.79 -39.44
N PRO A 33 -8.91 6.11 -39.70
CA PRO A 33 -8.94 6.61 -41.07
C PRO A 33 -7.65 6.18 -41.79
N CYS A 34 -7.78 5.67 -43.02
CA CYS A 34 -6.64 5.13 -43.76
C CYS A 34 -5.94 6.24 -44.57
N PRO A 35 -4.68 6.59 -44.27
CA PRO A 35 -3.95 7.63 -45.00
C PRO A 35 -3.24 7.12 -46.27
N LEU A 36 -3.39 5.84 -46.62
CA LEU A 36 -2.59 5.20 -47.68
C LEU A 36 -3.04 5.55 -49.10
N HIS A 37 -4.33 5.77 -49.29
CA HIS A 37 -4.92 6.02 -50.61
C HIS A 37 -5.79 7.27 -50.54
N GLU A 38 -5.68 8.15 -51.54
CA GLU A 38 -6.43 9.42 -51.61
C GLU A 38 -7.95 9.19 -51.53
N GLU A 39 -8.43 8.09 -52.11
CA GLU A 39 -9.84 7.67 -52.05
C GLU A 39 -10.30 7.36 -50.63
N CYS A 40 -9.43 6.73 -49.82
CA CYS A 40 -9.73 6.42 -48.42
C CYS A 40 -9.67 7.67 -47.53
N VAL A 41 -8.75 8.60 -47.83
CA VAL A 41 -8.65 9.89 -47.14
C VAL A 41 -9.88 10.75 -47.42
N ALA A 42 -10.35 10.78 -48.68
CA ALA A 42 -11.53 11.56 -49.08
C ALA A 42 -12.83 11.06 -48.44
N THR A 43 -12.96 9.74 -48.21
CA THR A 43 -14.13 9.17 -47.54
C THR A 43 -14.17 9.44 -46.03
N GLY A 44 -13.03 9.64 -45.37
CA GLY A 44 -12.95 9.88 -43.92
C GLY A 44 -13.40 8.69 -43.03
N ASP A 45 -13.77 7.56 -43.63
CA ASP A 45 -14.21 6.36 -42.91
C ASP A 45 -13.03 5.60 -42.29
N ASN A 46 -13.29 4.92 -41.16
CA ASN A 46 -12.31 4.11 -40.41
C ASN A 46 -11.93 2.81 -41.13
N ASN A 47 -11.27 2.96 -42.28
CA ASN A 47 -10.96 1.90 -43.22
C ASN A 47 -9.66 1.15 -42.89
N LEU A 48 -8.79 1.67 -42.03
CA LEU A 48 -7.55 1.00 -41.62
C LEU A 48 -7.78 0.20 -40.33
N ILE A 49 -7.63 -1.12 -40.41
CA ILE A 49 -7.72 -2.02 -39.26
C ILE A 49 -6.31 -2.50 -38.92
N LEU A 50 -5.85 -2.18 -37.71
CA LEU A 50 -4.56 -2.60 -37.17
C LEU A 50 -4.77 -3.73 -36.18
N ASN A 51 -4.10 -4.87 -36.37
CA ASN A 51 -4.12 -5.97 -35.42
C ASN A 51 -2.76 -6.06 -34.71
N TRP A 52 -2.76 -5.66 -33.43
CA TRP A 52 -1.54 -5.54 -32.64
C TRP A 52 -0.97 -6.90 -32.22
N GLN A 53 -1.83 -7.91 -32.06
CA GLN A 53 -1.40 -9.28 -31.69
C GLN A 53 -0.79 -10.04 -32.87
N ARG A 54 -1.29 -9.79 -34.08
CA ARG A 54 -0.82 -10.45 -35.32
C ARG A 54 0.22 -9.65 -36.08
N HIS A 55 0.60 -8.46 -35.56
CA HIS A 55 1.53 -7.53 -36.19
C HIS A 55 1.21 -7.24 -37.66
N GLY A 56 -0.09 -7.09 -37.98
CA GLY A 56 -0.57 -6.89 -39.34
C GLY A 56 -1.57 -5.75 -39.46
N TYR A 57 -1.72 -5.24 -40.67
CA TYR A 57 -2.73 -4.25 -41.02
C TYR A 57 -3.61 -4.76 -42.15
N ARG A 58 -4.83 -4.22 -42.22
CA ARG A 58 -5.75 -4.42 -43.34
C ARG A 58 -6.50 -3.13 -43.64
N CYS A 59 -6.48 -2.70 -44.89
CA CYS A 59 -7.33 -1.63 -45.40
C CYS A 59 -8.64 -2.25 -45.93
N ALA A 60 -9.78 -1.85 -45.36
CA ALA A 60 -11.11 -2.31 -45.76
C ALA A 60 -11.57 -1.71 -47.09
N GLY A 61 -11.10 -0.49 -47.43
CA GLY A 61 -11.45 0.19 -48.68
C GLY A 61 -10.80 -0.41 -49.93
N THR A 62 -9.52 -0.79 -49.84
CA THR A 62 -8.75 -1.34 -50.97
C THR A 62 -8.48 -2.84 -50.87
N GLY A 63 -8.73 -3.45 -49.71
CA GLY A 63 -8.46 -4.87 -49.45
C GLY A 63 -6.99 -5.21 -49.20
N GLU A 64 -6.09 -4.22 -49.21
CA GLU A 64 -4.66 -4.42 -48.95
C GLU A 64 -4.40 -4.88 -47.52
N SER A 65 -3.52 -5.86 -47.35
CA SER A 65 -3.10 -6.34 -46.03
C SER A 65 -1.64 -6.76 -46.05
N GLY A 66 -0.93 -6.52 -44.95
CA GLY A 66 0.49 -6.85 -44.81
C GLY A 66 0.98 -6.74 -43.38
N PRO A 67 2.29 -6.98 -43.14
CA PRO A 67 2.90 -6.77 -41.83
C PRO A 67 2.99 -5.27 -41.52
N LEU A 68 2.95 -4.90 -40.22
CA LEU A 68 3.04 -3.50 -39.78
C LEU A 68 4.31 -2.80 -40.28
N ARG A 69 5.42 -3.53 -40.49
CA ARG A 69 6.67 -2.97 -41.00
C ARG A 69 6.55 -2.41 -42.42
N ASP A 70 5.69 -3.01 -43.26
CA ASP A 70 5.46 -2.51 -44.61
C ASP A 70 4.54 -1.29 -44.60
N LEU A 71 3.56 -1.26 -43.68
CA LEU A 71 2.76 -0.07 -43.41
C LEU A 71 3.64 1.11 -42.99
N MET A 72 4.62 0.89 -42.10
CA MET A 72 5.56 1.94 -41.68
C MET A 72 6.32 2.55 -42.85
N LYS A 73 6.86 1.71 -43.75
CA LYS A 73 7.59 2.19 -44.93
C LYS A 73 6.70 3.00 -45.85
N GLN A 74 5.45 2.59 -46.03
CA GLN A 74 4.48 3.32 -46.85
C GLN A 74 4.13 4.66 -46.23
N LEU A 75 3.88 4.72 -44.91
CA LEU A 75 3.61 5.97 -44.18
C LEU A 75 4.80 6.92 -44.18
N GLU A 76 6.03 6.41 -43.99
CA GLU A 76 7.26 7.21 -44.05
C GLU A 76 7.49 7.75 -45.48
N ALA A 77 7.22 6.97 -46.53
CA ALA A 77 7.30 7.41 -47.91
C ALA A 77 6.25 8.49 -48.24
N LEU A 78 5.01 8.35 -47.73
CA LEU A 78 3.96 9.35 -47.90
C LEU A 78 4.30 10.65 -47.16
N ARG A 79 4.83 10.57 -45.94
CA ARG A 79 5.27 11.74 -45.17
C ARG A 79 6.47 12.43 -45.84
N ALA A 80 7.40 11.66 -46.39
CA ALA A 80 8.52 12.19 -47.17
C ALA A 80 8.03 12.89 -48.46
N ASN A 81 7.05 12.32 -49.17
CA ASN A 81 6.47 12.94 -50.36
C ASN A 81 5.64 14.19 -50.01
N ALA A 82 4.94 14.23 -48.87
CA ALA A 82 4.20 15.38 -48.38
C ALA A 82 5.10 16.53 -47.90
N LEU A 83 6.32 16.24 -47.46
CA LEU A 83 7.34 17.23 -47.07
C LEU A 83 8.16 17.79 -48.25
N VAL A 84 8.06 17.20 -49.46
CA VAL A 84 8.84 17.57 -50.64
C VAL A 84 8.08 18.32 -51.79
N PRO A 85 6.90 18.96 -51.61
CA PRO A 85 6.30 19.72 -52.72
C PRO A 85 6.79 21.19 -52.83
N ALA A 86 7.86 21.61 -52.14
CA ALA A 86 8.36 23.00 -52.25
C ALA A 86 9.57 23.20 -53.20
N LEU A 87 10.22 22.14 -53.68
CA LEU A 87 11.44 22.24 -54.51
C LEU A 87 11.50 21.13 -55.57
N ARG A 88 10.62 21.19 -56.59
CA ARG A 88 10.89 20.43 -57.82
C ARG A 88 10.16 20.99 -59.04
N SER A 89 10.85 21.86 -59.76
CA SER A 89 10.64 22.07 -61.19
C SER A 89 11.89 21.59 -61.94
N GLU A 90 11.65 20.72 -62.91
CA GLU A 90 12.46 20.40 -64.10
C GLU A 90 13.57 19.32 -64.04
N THR A 91 13.27 18.24 -64.79
CA THR A 91 14.10 17.42 -65.70
C THR A 91 15.18 16.45 -65.17
N LEU A 92 15.00 15.17 -65.53
CA LEU A 92 15.98 14.05 -65.59
C LEU A 92 17.05 14.28 -66.71
N PRO A 93 18.20 13.53 -66.83
CA PRO A 93 18.42 12.12 -66.41
C PRO A 93 19.86 11.72 -65.90
N GLU A 94 19.91 10.44 -65.46
CA GLU A 94 21.00 9.44 -65.62
C GLU A 94 22.08 9.15 -64.54
N ALA A 95 21.99 7.91 -64.04
CA ALA A 95 23.02 6.91 -63.69
C ALA A 95 24.11 7.17 -62.62
N ARG A 96 24.04 6.43 -61.49
CA ARG A 96 24.98 5.35 -61.05
C ARG A 96 24.82 5.00 -59.53
N PRO A 97 25.31 3.82 -59.08
CA PRO A 97 24.66 3.00 -58.04
C PRO A 97 25.15 3.25 -56.61
N ALA A 98 24.43 2.66 -55.66
CA ALA A 98 24.74 2.60 -54.24
C ALA A 98 26.11 1.96 -53.93
N PRO A 99 26.71 2.29 -52.78
CA PRO A 99 27.16 1.23 -51.88
C PRO A 99 26.86 1.49 -50.38
N GLU A 100 26.22 0.49 -49.78
CA GLU A 100 26.53 -0.24 -48.53
C GLU A 100 26.96 0.43 -47.19
N PRO A 101 26.66 -0.22 -46.05
CA PRO A 101 26.44 0.42 -44.76
C PRO A 101 27.72 0.64 -43.94
N ALA A 102 27.72 1.72 -43.16
CA ALA A 102 28.78 2.10 -42.24
C ALA A 102 29.04 1.02 -41.17
N ALA A 103 30.30 0.58 -41.10
CA ALA A 103 30.83 -0.23 -40.01
C ALA A 103 30.86 0.58 -38.71
N ALA A 104 30.57 -0.12 -37.61
CA ALA A 104 30.66 0.39 -36.24
C ALA A 104 32.08 0.86 -35.93
N ILE A 105 32.20 2.05 -35.33
CA ILE A 105 33.45 2.56 -34.78
C ILE A 105 33.35 2.46 -33.26
N ASP A 106 34.24 1.64 -32.71
CA ASP A 106 34.45 1.41 -31.28
C ASP A 106 34.87 2.69 -30.55
N ALA A 107 34.37 2.83 -29.33
CA ALA A 107 34.62 3.95 -28.44
C ALA A 107 36.03 3.88 -27.84
N GLU A 108 36.98 4.60 -28.42
CA GLU A 108 38.20 5.03 -27.73
C GLU A 108 38.10 6.51 -27.36
N TYR A 109 38.20 6.78 -26.06
CA TYR A 109 38.19 8.11 -25.47
C TYR A 109 39.47 8.87 -25.83
N THR A 110 39.38 9.81 -26.76
CA THR A 110 40.43 10.82 -26.99
C THR A 110 40.03 12.14 -26.35
N GLU A 111 40.81 12.62 -25.38
CA GLU A 111 40.69 13.98 -24.85
C GLU A 111 40.91 14.99 -25.98
N VAL A 112 39.84 15.68 -26.39
CA VAL A 112 39.91 16.78 -27.35
C VAL A 112 40.50 18.00 -26.63
N THR A 113 41.81 18.02 -26.47
CA THR A 113 42.56 19.25 -26.27
C THR A 113 42.80 19.87 -27.65
N ARG A 114 42.35 21.13 -27.80
CA ARG A 114 42.52 22.03 -28.95
C ARG A 114 41.37 22.01 -29.97
N ALA A 115 40.58 23.09 -29.95
CA ALA A 115 39.64 23.42 -31.01
C ALA A 115 40.38 23.49 -32.36
N ALA A 116 40.02 22.59 -33.28
CA ALA A 116 40.65 22.43 -34.59
C ALA A 116 40.15 23.42 -35.65
N HIS A 117 39.39 24.45 -35.26
CA HIS A 117 38.96 25.52 -36.16
C HIS A 117 39.65 26.83 -35.75
N PRO A 118 40.68 27.29 -36.49
CA PRO A 118 41.16 28.65 -36.32
C PRO A 118 40.02 29.59 -36.72
N VAL A 119 39.43 30.27 -35.74
CA VAL A 119 38.53 31.40 -36.00
C VAL A 119 39.35 32.45 -36.73
N LEU A 120 39.14 32.59 -38.04
CA LEU A 120 39.66 33.70 -38.83
C LEU A 120 39.22 34.98 -38.12
N LYS A 121 40.18 35.74 -37.58
CA LYS A 121 39.94 37.09 -37.07
C LYS A 121 39.61 37.98 -38.27
N SER A 122 38.36 38.01 -38.68
CA SER A 122 37.85 39.08 -39.52
C SER A 122 37.97 40.39 -38.75
N GLU A 123 38.44 41.46 -39.42
CA GLU A 123 38.47 42.79 -38.84
C GLU A 123 37.07 43.17 -38.30
N PRO A 124 37.00 43.83 -37.14
CA PRO A 124 35.72 44.18 -36.53
C PRO A 124 34.96 45.11 -37.49
N LYS A 125 33.89 44.59 -38.10
CA LYS A 125 32.98 45.40 -38.90
C LYS A 125 32.18 46.29 -37.96
N VAL A 126 32.69 47.49 -37.70
CA VAL A 126 32.01 48.52 -36.91
C VAL A 126 30.81 49.00 -37.73
N LEU A 127 29.62 48.52 -37.38
CA LEU A 127 28.37 49.06 -37.90
C LEU A 127 28.21 50.47 -37.32
N GLN A 128 28.30 51.49 -38.17
CA GLN A 128 27.99 52.87 -37.77
C GLN A 128 26.48 52.96 -37.47
N LEU A 129 26.16 53.18 -36.20
CA LEU A 129 24.79 53.42 -35.73
C LEU A 129 24.25 54.70 -36.38
N ARG A 130 23.01 54.65 -36.86
CA ARG A 130 22.31 55.85 -37.33
C ARG A 130 22.11 56.82 -36.15
N PRO A 131 22.07 58.15 -36.35
CA PRO A 131 21.94 59.14 -35.27
C PRO A 131 20.66 58.99 -34.42
N GLU A 132 19.69 58.20 -34.87
CA GLU A 132 18.43 57.90 -34.18
C GLU A 132 18.53 56.67 -33.25
N GLN A 133 19.60 55.88 -33.35
CA GLN A 133 19.83 54.69 -32.51
C GLN A 133 20.68 55.07 -31.30
N ARG A 134 20.02 55.55 -30.23
CA ARG A 134 20.66 55.68 -28.92
C ARG A 134 20.99 54.29 -28.38
N LEU A 135 22.28 54.03 -28.18
CA LEU A 135 22.73 52.88 -27.40
C LEU A 135 22.19 53.03 -25.97
N PRO A 136 21.59 51.98 -25.39
CA PRO A 136 21.18 52.00 -24.00
C PRO A 136 22.38 52.37 -23.13
N THR A 137 22.17 53.31 -22.23
CA THR A 137 23.21 53.70 -21.26
C THR A 137 23.54 52.52 -20.36
N PRO A 138 24.77 52.41 -19.82
CA PRO A 138 25.15 51.30 -18.96
C PRO A 138 24.24 51.16 -17.72
N GLU A 139 23.63 52.24 -17.25
CA GLU A 139 22.64 52.25 -16.17
C GLU A 139 21.30 51.62 -16.58
N GLU A 140 20.81 51.89 -17.80
CA GLU A 140 19.59 51.27 -18.34
C GLU A 140 19.78 49.76 -18.56
N ILE A 141 20.97 49.32 -18.98
CA ILE A 141 21.30 47.90 -19.14
C ILE A 141 21.34 47.19 -17.78
N GLN A 142 21.83 47.87 -16.73
CA GLN A 142 21.84 47.32 -15.38
C GLN A 142 20.43 47.22 -14.81
N ALA A 143 19.61 48.25 -14.97
CA ALA A 143 18.21 48.23 -14.55
C ALA A 143 17.41 47.11 -15.23
N GLU A 144 17.55 46.93 -16.55
CA GLU A 144 16.86 45.85 -17.28
C GLU A 144 17.31 44.45 -16.82
N ARG A 145 18.60 44.28 -16.49
CA ARG A 145 19.12 43.01 -15.94
C ARG A 145 18.59 42.74 -14.54
N GLU A 146 18.48 43.75 -13.70
CA GLU A 146 17.92 43.64 -12.36
C GLU A 146 16.42 43.30 -12.40
N GLU A 147 15.65 43.92 -13.30
CA GLU A 147 14.24 43.58 -13.52
C GLU A 147 14.07 42.15 -14.03
N ARG A 148 14.88 41.71 -15.01
CA ARG A 148 14.85 40.32 -15.48
C ARG A 148 15.24 39.33 -14.38
N LEU A 149 16.23 39.66 -13.55
CA LEU A 149 16.60 38.84 -12.39
C LEU A 149 15.50 38.79 -11.33
N ALA A 150 14.80 39.90 -11.09
CA ALA A 150 13.67 39.97 -10.18
C ALA A 150 12.49 39.13 -10.70
N ALA A 151 12.18 39.20 -12.00
CA ALA A 151 11.16 38.39 -12.65
C ALA A 151 11.49 36.90 -12.61
N LEU A 152 12.75 36.51 -12.88
CA LEU A 152 13.20 35.12 -12.76
C LEU A 152 13.13 34.62 -11.31
N LYS A 153 13.48 35.45 -10.32
CA LYS A 153 13.34 35.11 -8.90
C LYS A 153 11.87 34.95 -8.50
N ALA A 154 10.97 35.79 -8.99
CA ALA A 154 9.53 35.68 -8.76
C ALA A 154 8.97 34.37 -9.35
N GLN A 155 9.31 34.05 -10.61
CA GLN A 155 8.93 32.78 -11.23
C GLN A 155 9.50 31.57 -10.49
N GLN A 156 10.74 31.64 -10.02
CA GLN A 156 11.34 30.57 -9.22
C GLN A 156 10.67 30.44 -7.84
N ALA A 157 10.25 31.54 -7.22
CA ALA A 157 9.51 31.52 -5.95
C ALA A 157 8.13 30.88 -6.10
N GLU A 158 7.40 31.18 -7.18
CA GLU A 158 6.12 30.51 -7.49
C GLU A 158 6.30 29.02 -7.77
N LYS A 159 7.31 28.63 -8.57
CA LYS A 159 7.63 27.22 -8.82
C LYS A 159 8.03 26.47 -7.53
N ARG A 160 8.74 27.13 -6.62
CA ARG A 160 9.09 26.56 -5.30
C ARG A 160 7.86 26.36 -4.42
N LYS A 161 6.94 27.33 -4.40
CA LYS A 161 5.68 27.25 -3.64
C LYS A 161 4.82 26.08 -4.13
N GLY A 162 4.67 25.92 -5.45
CA GLY A 162 3.97 24.78 -6.06
C GLY A 162 4.65 23.43 -5.80
N ARG A 163 6.00 23.39 -5.79
CA ARG A 163 6.76 22.16 -5.42
C ARG A 163 6.58 21.79 -3.95
N SER A 164 6.67 22.75 -3.02
CA SER A 164 6.47 22.47 -1.60
C SER A 164 5.05 22.02 -1.29
N GLU A 165 4.05 22.60 -1.95
CA GLU A 165 2.65 22.20 -1.80
C GLU A 165 2.43 20.77 -2.31
N ARG A 166 2.96 20.42 -3.50
CA ARG A 166 2.91 19.04 -4.01
C ARG A 166 3.63 18.04 -3.11
N LEU A 167 4.74 18.42 -2.48
CA LEU A 167 5.44 17.57 -1.51
C LEU A 167 4.61 17.36 -0.24
N ILE A 168 3.98 18.41 0.28
CA ILE A 168 3.11 18.32 1.47
C ILE A 168 1.88 17.45 1.16
N ILE A 169 1.21 17.70 0.04
CA ILE A 169 0.05 16.91 -0.40
C ILE A 169 0.47 15.46 -0.66
N GLY A 170 1.61 15.22 -1.31
CA GLY A 170 2.13 13.88 -1.54
C GLY A 170 2.47 13.13 -0.24
N ALA A 171 3.08 13.81 0.74
CA ALA A 171 3.38 13.23 2.05
C ALA A 171 2.11 12.91 2.84
N LEU A 172 1.14 13.81 2.88
CA LEU A 172 -0.18 13.57 3.48
C LEU A 172 -0.89 12.40 2.81
N ALA A 173 -0.92 12.37 1.48
CA ALA A 173 -1.55 11.30 0.72
C ALA A 173 -0.90 9.94 0.98
N LEU A 174 0.43 9.90 1.14
CA LEU A 174 1.15 8.68 1.52
C LEU A 174 0.78 8.22 2.94
N ILE A 175 0.69 9.14 3.90
CA ILE A 175 0.27 8.82 5.28
C ILE A 175 -1.16 8.24 5.27
N PHE A 176 -2.08 8.89 4.57
CA PHE A 176 -3.46 8.41 4.45
C PHE A 176 -3.56 7.05 3.74
N LEU A 177 -2.74 6.82 2.71
CA LEU A 177 -2.67 5.52 2.03
C LEU A 177 -2.17 4.41 2.97
N LEU A 178 -1.09 4.66 3.71
CA LEU A 178 -0.53 3.68 4.65
C LEU A 178 -1.51 3.39 5.79
N ALA A 179 -2.13 4.42 6.36
CA ALA A 179 -3.15 4.28 7.40
C ALA A 179 -4.36 3.48 6.89
N GLY A 180 -4.82 3.77 5.66
CA GLY A 180 -5.90 3.07 4.99
C GLY A 180 -5.59 1.60 4.71
N LEU A 181 -4.39 1.29 4.22
CA LEU A 181 -3.94 -0.09 4.00
C LEU A 181 -3.81 -0.88 5.30
N ALA A 182 -3.29 -0.25 6.36
CA ALA A 182 -3.20 -0.88 7.68
C ALA A 182 -4.60 -1.19 8.24
N ALA A 183 -5.53 -0.23 8.14
CA ALA A 183 -6.91 -0.43 8.57
C ALA A 183 -7.64 -1.47 7.72
N ALA A 184 -7.41 -1.52 6.40
CA ALA A 184 -7.92 -2.57 5.52
C ALA A 184 -7.37 -3.96 5.89
N GLY A 185 -6.08 -4.05 6.24
CA GLY A 185 -5.45 -5.27 6.73
C GLY A 185 -6.06 -5.76 8.05
N LEU A 186 -6.27 -4.86 9.01
CA LEU A 186 -6.91 -5.18 10.28
C LEU A 186 -8.38 -5.58 10.11
N SER A 187 -9.11 -4.90 9.24
CA SER A 187 -10.49 -5.25 8.88
C SER A 187 -10.57 -6.63 8.21
N GLY A 188 -9.68 -6.91 7.25
CA GLY A 188 -9.57 -8.22 6.62
C GLY A 188 -9.27 -9.33 7.62
N PHE A 189 -8.37 -9.09 8.58
CA PHE A 189 -8.09 -10.05 9.65
C PHE A 189 -9.29 -10.28 10.57
N ALA A 190 -9.97 -9.21 11.01
CA ALA A 190 -11.17 -9.31 11.84
C ALA A 190 -12.28 -10.11 11.13
N ASN A 191 -12.51 -9.83 9.85
CA ASN A 191 -13.45 -10.58 9.03
C ASN A 191 -13.04 -12.04 8.87
N TYR A 192 -11.76 -12.33 8.64
CA TYR A 192 -11.28 -13.72 8.57
C TYR A 192 -11.62 -14.50 9.85
N GLN A 193 -11.31 -13.93 11.02
CA GLN A 193 -11.58 -14.56 12.31
C GLN A 193 -13.09 -14.75 12.55
N ALA A 194 -13.89 -13.73 12.22
CA ALA A 194 -15.33 -13.80 12.37
C ALA A 194 -15.96 -14.88 11.49
N PHE A 195 -15.71 -14.83 10.18
CA PHE A 195 -16.32 -15.79 9.25
C PHE A 195 -15.74 -17.19 9.34
N SER A 196 -14.51 -17.35 9.85
CA SER A 196 -13.98 -18.69 10.11
C SER A 196 -14.55 -19.33 11.36
N SER A 197 -14.92 -18.54 12.38
CA SER A 197 -15.51 -19.04 13.63
C SER A 197 -17.02 -19.34 13.53
N THR A 198 -17.72 -18.84 12.51
CA THR A 198 -19.14 -19.16 12.29
C THR A 198 -19.38 -20.58 11.78
N VAL A 199 -18.33 -21.29 11.33
CA VAL A 199 -18.43 -22.64 10.78
C VAL A 199 -17.58 -23.61 11.59
N ALA A 200 -18.19 -24.68 12.09
CA ALA A 200 -17.54 -25.66 12.96
C ALA A 200 -16.51 -26.54 12.24
N ASP A 201 -16.65 -26.76 10.93
CA ASP A 201 -15.69 -27.53 10.14
C ASP A 201 -14.43 -26.68 9.86
N PRO A 202 -13.22 -27.11 10.26
CA PRO A 202 -11.98 -26.33 10.09
C PRO A 202 -11.62 -26.07 8.62
N VAL A 203 -12.03 -26.92 7.67
CA VAL A 203 -11.75 -26.70 6.24
C VAL A 203 -12.70 -25.63 5.69
N GLN A 204 -13.99 -25.75 6.00
CA GLN A 204 -14.97 -24.75 5.58
C GLN A 204 -14.76 -23.41 6.28
N GLY A 205 -14.38 -23.40 7.57
CA GLY A 205 -14.05 -22.18 8.30
C GLY A 205 -12.92 -21.38 7.64
N ARG A 206 -11.88 -22.04 7.12
CA ARG A 206 -10.84 -21.34 6.32
C ARG A 206 -11.41 -20.71 5.05
N ILE A 207 -12.30 -21.41 4.34
CA ILE A 207 -12.92 -20.91 3.11
C ILE A 207 -13.80 -19.70 3.40
N TRP A 208 -14.65 -19.78 4.43
CA TRP A 208 -15.49 -18.66 4.86
C TRP A 208 -14.69 -17.49 5.40
N GLY A 209 -13.60 -17.75 6.14
CA GLY A 209 -12.66 -16.73 6.55
C GLY A 209 -12.08 -15.94 5.36
N TRP A 210 -11.62 -16.63 4.31
CA TRP A 210 -11.15 -15.97 3.09
C TRP A 210 -12.25 -15.23 2.32
N ALA A 211 -13.50 -15.72 2.35
CA ALA A 211 -14.64 -14.99 1.79
C ALA A 211 -14.85 -13.65 2.52
N GLY A 212 -14.64 -13.62 3.84
CA GLY A 212 -14.63 -12.39 4.64
C GLY A 212 -13.53 -11.40 4.23
N VAL A 213 -12.32 -11.90 3.99
CA VAL A 213 -11.19 -11.08 3.49
C VAL A 213 -11.53 -10.49 2.12
N ILE A 214 -12.08 -11.30 1.22
CA ILE A 214 -12.48 -10.86 -0.12
C ILE A 214 -13.56 -9.79 -0.02
N ALA A 215 -14.55 -9.94 0.87
CA ALA A 215 -15.59 -8.94 1.08
C ALA A 215 -15.01 -7.58 1.53
N ALA A 216 -14.03 -7.60 2.43
CA ALA A 216 -13.31 -6.39 2.83
C ALA A 216 -12.58 -5.76 1.63
N ILE A 217 -11.84 -6.55 0.83
CA ILE A 217 -11.14 -6.05 -0.36
C ILE A 217 -12.12 -5.43 -1.37
N ILE A 218 -13.27 -6.06 -1.60
CA ILE A 218 -14.31 -5.55 -2.52
C ILE A 218 -14.88 -4.23 -2.01
N SER A 219 -15.08 -4.07 -0.70
CA SER A 219 -15.46 -2.78 -0.10
C SER A 219 -14.42 -1.70 -0.41
N PHE A 220 -13.16 -1.95 -0.02
CA PHE A 220 -12.05 -1.01 -0.18
C PHE A 220 -11.78 -0.63 -1.64
N GLY A 221 -11.67 -1.64 -2.50
CA GLY A 221 -11.47 -1.45 -3.93
C GLY A 221 -12.67 -0.75 -4.57
N GLY A 222 -13.89 -1.15 -4.19
CA GLY A 222 -15.13 -0.58 -4.69
C GLY A 222 -15.23 0.92 -4.43
N PHE A 223 -14.95 1.38 -3.21
CA PHE A 223 -14.93 2.82 -2.91
C PHE A 223 -13.86 3.56 -3.71
N THR A 224 -12.68 2.97 -3.89
CA THR A 224 -11.62 3.57 -4.73
C THR A 224 -12.10 3.78 -6.17
N PHE A 225 -12.83 2.83 -6.74
CA PHE A 225 -13.46 2.98 -8.06
C PHE A 225 -14.57 4.03 -8.09
N VAL A 226 -15.35 4.20 -7.01
CA VAL A 226 -16.35 5.28 -6.91
C VAL A 226 -15.69 6.65 -7.08
N TYR A 227 -14.62 6.89 -6.31
CA TYR A 227 -13.90 8.17 -6.37
C TYR A 227 -13.18 8.36 -7.70
N TRP A 228 -12.57 7.30 -8.24
CA TRP A 228 -11.91 7.35 -9.55
C TRP A 228 -12.88 7.71 -10.69
N HIS A 229 -14.02 7.01 -10.78
CA HIS A 229 -15.03 7.29 -11.78
C HIS A 229 -15.71 8.66 -11.57
N GLY A 230 -15.89 9.06 -10.30
CA GLY A 230 -16.39 10.39 -9.94
C GLY A 230 -15.47 11.51 -10.41
N ALA A 231 -14.16 11.38 -10.18
CA ALA A 231 -13.15 12.34 -10.65
C ALA A 231 -13.16 12.49 -12.19
N ASN A 232 -13.40 11.39 -12.91
CA ASN A 232 -13.48 11.37 -14.37
C ASN A 232 -14.89 11.70 -14.93
N ARG A 233 -15.81 12.21 -14.11
CA ARG A 233 -17.21 12.53 -14.48
C ARG A 233 -18.03 11.34 -15.03
N ARG A 234 -17.60 10.11 -14.77
CA ARG A 234 -18.25 8.86 -15.17
C ARG A 234 -19.23 8.39 -14.09
N PHE A 235 -20.29 9.17 -13.87
CA PHE A 235 -21.21 8.98 -12.74
C PHE A 235 -21.99 7.65 -12.77
N LYS A 236 -22.27 7.09 -13.95
CA LYS A 236 -22.97 5.80 -14.06
C LYS A 236 -22.10 4.65 -13.57
N GLU A 237 -20.81 4.70 -13.88
CA GLU A 237 -19.81 3.72 -13.44
C GLU A 237 -19.49 3.91 -11.95
N ALA A 238 -19.43 5.15 -11.47
CA ALA A 238 -19.31 5.43 -10.04
C ALA A 238 -20.50 4.85 -9.25
N ALA A 239 -21.73 4.98 -9.76
CA ALA A 239 -22.91 4.41 -9.12
C ALA A 239 -22.87 2.87 -9.07
N ARG A 240 -22.38 2.20 -10.12
CA ARG A 240 -22.19 0.75 -10.12
C ARG A 240 -21.13 0.32 -9.11
N ALA A 241 -19.99 1.01 -9.09
CA ALA A 241 -18.93 0.76 -8.12
C ALA A 241 -19.42 0.95 -6.68
N LEU A 242 -20.30 1.92 -6.45
CA LEU A 242 -20.87 2.19 -5.12
C LEU A 242 -21.74 1.03 -4.62
N ILE A 243 -22.53 0.42 -5.49
CA ILE A 243 -23.36 -0.74 -5.12
C ILE A 243 -22.46 -1.92 -4.71
N PHE A 244 -21.41 -2.21 -5.48
CA PHE A 244 -20.45 -3.27 -5.13
C PHE A 244 -19.70 -2.95 -3.83
N ALA A 245 -19.27 -1.70 -3.65
CA ALA A 245 -18.60 -1.24 -2.43
C ALA A 245 -19.51 -1.39 -1.21
N ALA A 246 -20.79 -1.01 -1.32
CA ALA A 246 -21.75 -1.09 -0.22
C ALA A 246 -22.04 -2.54 0.21
N VAL A 247 -22.09 -3.48 -0.75
CA VAL A 247 -22.24 -4.91 -0.44
C VAL A 247 -21.03 -5.44 0.32
N GLY A 248 -19.81 -5.10 -0.13
CA GLY A 248 -18.58 -5.44 0.58
C GLY A 248 -18.54 -4.84 1.98
N ALA A 249 -18.90 -3.56 2.11
CA ALA A 249 -18.92 -2.83 3.38
C ALA A 249 -19.91 -3.47 4.36
N GLY A 250 -21.10 -3.87 3.91
CA GLY A 250 -22.08 -4.55 4.74
C GLY A 250 -21.55 -5.88 5.31
N ALA A 251 -20.90 -6.69 4.47
CA ALA A 251 -20.27 -7.93 4.91
C ALA A 251 -19.08 -7.70 5.86
N SER A 252 -18.29 -6.65 5.62
CA SER A 252 -17.16 -6.26 6.48
C SER A 252 -17.62 -5.78 7.86
N ILE A 253 -18.68 -4.97 7.91
CA ILE A 253 -19.27 -4.49 9.16
C ILE A 253 -19.83 -5.67 9.97
N LEU A 254 -20.55 -6.58 9.32
CA LEU A 254 -21.09 -7.77 9.97
C LEU A 254 -19.99 -8.67 10.54
N GLY A 255 -18.92 -8.93 9.78
CA GLY A 255 -17.81 -9.72 10.27
C GLY A 255 -17.10 -9.04 11.45
N THR A 256 -16.81 -7.74 11.36
CA THR A 256 -16.22 -6.98 12.46
C THR A 256 -17.10 -6.99 13.71
N GLU A 257 -18.42 -6.88 13.55
CA GLU A 257 -19.39 -6.96 14.66
C GLU A 257 -19.37 -8.34 15.34
N ILE A 258 -19.38 -9.42 14.55
CA ILE A 258 -19.28 -10.80 15.05
C ILE A 258 -17.96 -10.99 15.80
N TYR A 259 -16.85 -10.47 15.28
CA TYR A 259 -15.55 -10.54 15.94
C TYR A 259 -15.55 -9.84 17.30
N ILE A 260 -16.05 -8.60 17.36
CA ILE A 260 -16.11 -7.82 18.61
C ILE A 260 -17.00 -8.52 19.64
N ARG A 261 -18.17 -9.03 19.21
CA ARG A 261 -19.07 -9.78 20.09
C ARG A 261 -18.44 -11.07 20.59
N GLY A 262 -17.84 -11.86 19.71
CA GLY A 262 -17.16 -13.10 20.10
C GLY A 262 -16.02 -12.85 21.08
N ASN A 263 -15.26 -11.77 20.91
CA ASN A 263 -14.21 -11.40 21.87
C ASN A 263 -14.77 -10.93 23.22
N ALA A 264 -15.90 -10.21 23.22
CA ALA A 264 -16.60 -9.83 24.46
C ALA A 264 -17.18 -11.04 25.20
N GLU A 265 -17.72 -12.03 24.47
CA GLU A 265 -18.21 -13.28 25.05
C GLU A 265 -17.06 -14.13 25.60
N ALA A 266 -15.96 -14.25 24.85
CA ALA A 266 -14.78 -15.00 25.29
C ALA A 266 -14.12 -14.38 26.54
N THR A 267 -14.04 -13.05 26.60
CA THR A 267 -13.55 -12.36 27.80
C THR A 267 -14.52 -12.53 28.98
N ALA A 268 -15.84 -12.44 28.76
CA ALA A 268 -16.83 -12.71 29.80
C ALA A 268 -16.73 -14.16 30.34
N ALA A 269 -16.57 -15.16 29.47
CA ALA A 269 -16.37 -16.55 29.88
C ALA A 269 -15.04 -16.76 30.63
N ALA A 270 -13.96 -16.10 30.19
CA ALA A 270 -12.68 -16.11 30.91
C ALA A 270 -12.82 -15.50 32.33
N VAL A 271 -13.65 -14.47 32.49
CA VAL A 271 -13.95 -13.89 33.80
C VAL A 271 -14.77 -14.85 34.65
N GLU A 272 -15.80 -15.47 34.09
CA GLU A 272 -16.65 -16.42 34.82
C GLU A 272 -15.85 -17.63 35.31
N THR A 273 -14.96 -18.16 34.47
CA THR A 273 -14.03 -19.24 34.87
C THR A 273 -13.04 -18.77 35.93
N ALA A 274 -12.47 -17.57 35.81
CA ALA A 274 -11.60 -16.99 36.82
C ALA A 274 -12.32 -16.74 38.15
N SER A 275 -13.58 -16.27 38.14
CA SER A 275 -14.38 -16.09 39.35
C SER A 275 -14.75 -17.43 39.99
N SER A 276 -15.11 -18.43 39.19
CA SER A 276 -15.37 -19.79 39.70
C SER A 276 -14.11 -20.39 40.34
N ASN A 277 -12.95 -20.25 39.70
CA ASN A 277 -11.67 -20.72 40.26
C ASN A 277 -11.33 -20.00 41.55
N ARG A 278 -11.58 -18.69 41.60
CA ARG A 278 -11.42 -17.87 42.81
C ARG A 278 -12.30 -18.37 43.96
N GLU A 279 -13.57 -18.64 43.72
CA GLU A 279 -14.49 -19.17 44.74
C GLU A 279 -14.01 -20.54 45.27
N VAL A 280 -13.51 -21.41 44.38
CA VAL A 280 -12.93 -22.70 44.77
C VAL A 280 -11.70 -22.48 45.66
N LEU A 281 -10.76 -21.60 45.27
CA LEU A 281 -9.56 -21.31 46.05
C LEU A 281 -9.90 -20.69 47.42
N GLU A 282 -10.83 -19.75 47.48
CA GLU A 282 -11.30 -19.15 48.75
C GLU A 282 -11.93 -20.21 49.67
N SER A 283 -12.72 -21.15 49.12
CA SER A 283 -13.30 -22.26 49.89
C SER A 283 -12.24 -23.22 50.43
N GLN A 284 -11.20 -23.53 49.64
CA GLN A 284 -10.11 -24.40 50.05
C GLN A 284 -9.26 -23.75 51.15
N ILE A 285 -8.95 -22.45 51.02
CA ILE A 285 -8.25 -21.68 52.04
C ILE A 285 -9.04 -21.67 53.35
N ALA A 286 -10.36 -21.46 53.28
CA ALA A 286 -11.22 -21.50 54.47
C ALA A 286 -11.20 -22.88 55.15
N ASP A 287 -11.19 -23.96 54.37
CA ASP A 287 -11.10 -25.31 54.92
C ASP A 287 -9.73 -25.60 55.56
N TRP A 288 -8.62 -25.25 54.89
CA TRP A 288 -7.28 -25.40 55.45
C TRP A 288 -7.09 -24.56 56.72
N ARG A 289 -7.70 -23.37 56.80
CA ARG A 289 -7.70 -22.57 58.03
C ARG A 289 -8.44 -23.26 59.18
N ARG A 290 -9.60 -23.87 58.93
CA ARG A 290 -10.30 -24.68 59.95
C ARG A 290 -9.47 -25.88 60.40
N GLN A 291 -8.78 -26.55 59.46
CA GLN A 291 -7.87 -27.66 59.80
C GLN A 291 -6.68 -27.18 60.64
N LEU A 292 -6.15 -25.98 60.34
CA LEU A 292 -5.05 -25.35 61.08
C LEU A 292 -5.47 -24.99 62.52
N GLU A 293 -6.69 -24.47 62.71
CA GLU A 293 -7.26 -24.17 64.04
C GLU A 293 -7.41 -25.42 64.92
N GLY A 294 -7.54 -26.60 64.32
CA GLY A 294 -7.57 -27.88 65.04
C GLY A 294 -6.21 -28.34 65.57
N ILE A 295 -5.11 -27.69 65.19
CA ILE A 295 -3.75 -28.00 65.68
C ILE A 295 -3.44 -27.08 66.88
N PRO A 296 -3.06 -27.62 68.05
CA PRO A 296 -2.72 -26.80 69.21
C PRO A 296 -1.60 -25.79 68.90
N PRO A 297 -1.74 -24.51 69.30
CA PRO A 297 -0.76 -23.46 68.99
C PRO A 297 0.60 -23.71 69.65
N GLU A 298 0.60 -24.46 70.76
CA GLU A 298 1.76 -24.89 71.57
C GLU A 298 2.67 -25.91 70.86
N THR A 299 2.31 -26.38 69.65
CA THR A 299 3.16 -27.31 68.88
C THR A 299 4.52 -26.69 68.59
N ARG A 300 5.59 -27.37 69.00
CA ARG A 300 6.98 -26.97 68.75
C ARG A 300 7.29 -27.03 67.26
N SER A 301 8.30 -26.26 66.81
CA SER A 301 8.71 -26.25 65.39
C SER A 301 9.19 -27.63 64.93
N VAL A 302 9.01 -27.92 63.64
CA VAL A 302 9.48 -29.18 63.02
C VAL A 302 10.98 -29.36 63.24
N GLU A 303 11.79 -28.32 62.97
CA GLU A 303 13.25 -28.35 63.16
C GLU A 303 13.65 -28.64 64.61
N GLY A 304 12.94 -28.05 65.59
CA GLY A 304 13.21 -28.25 67.01
C GLY A 304 12.84 -29.66 67.50
N LEU A 305 11.75 -30.21 66.96
CA LEU A 305 11.30 -31.57 67.27
C LEU A 305 12.19 -32.63 66.62
N GLU A 306 12.61 -32.43 65.38
CA GLU A 306 13.56 -33.31 64.68
C GLU A 306 14.91 -33.35 65.38
N ALA A 307 15.43 -32.19 65.80
CA ALA A 307 16.67 -32.11 66.58
C ALA A 307 16.55 -32.83 67.93
N TYR A 308 15.41 -32.67 68.62
CA TYR A 308 15.15 -33.36 69.89
C TYR A 308 15.04 -34.88 69.72
N ILE A 309 14.29 -35.34 68.72
CA ILE A 309 14.11 -36.76 68.42
C ILE A 309 15.45 -37.41 68.04
N ALA A 310 16.24 -36.76 67.17
CA ALA A 310 17.56 -37.23 66.77
C ALA A 310 18.53 -37.36 67.96
N GLU A 311 18.50 -36.40 68.89
CA GLU A 311 19.33 -36.47 70.10
C GLU A 311 18.86 -37.58 71.05
N VAL A 312 17.56 -37.78 71.21
CA VAL A 312 17.00 -38.86 72.03
C VAL A 312 17.31 -40.25 71.44
N GLU A 313 17.29 -40.39 70.12
CA GLU A 313 17.70 -41.59 69.40
C GLU A 313 19.19 -41.87 69.56
N ARG A 314 20.03 -40.83 69.44
CA ARG A 314 21.48 -40.92 69.65
C ARG A 314 21.84 -41.40 71.06
N VAL A 315 21.07 -40.97 72.06
CA VAL A 315 21.25 -41.33 73.48
C VAL A 315 20.54 -42.64 73.83
N GLY A 316 19.75 -43.23 72.92
CA GLY A 316 19.09 -44.53 73.10
C GLY A 316 17.90 -44.54 74.07
N ARG A 317 17.21 -43.41 74.26
CA ARG A 317 16.10 -43.26 75.23
C ARG A 317 14.71 -43.32 74.58
N THR A 318 14.54 -44.19 73.58
CA THR A 318 13.33 -44.26 72.73
C THR A 318 12.10 -44.87 73.41
N GLU A 319 12.27 -45.58 74.54
CA GLU A 319 11.17 -46.19 75.32
C GLU A 319 10.40 -45.16 76.17
N GLN A 320 10.93 -43.94 76.32
CA GLN A 320 10.37 -42.95 77.26
C GLN A 320 9.16 -42.22 76.67
N LYS A 321 8.16 -41.95 77.52
CA LYS A 321 6.95 -41.20 77.14
C LYS A 321 7.25 -39.88 76.39
N PRO A 322 8.23 -39.04 76.80
CA PRO A 322 8.56 -37.80 76.08
C PRO A 322 8.98 -38.00 74.62
N TYR A 323 9.58 -39.14 74.27
CA TYR A 323 9.95 -39.45 72.89
C TYR A 323 8.71 -39.71 72.02
N ARG A 324 7.75 -40.49 72.52
CA ARG A 324 6.48 -40.76 71.82
C ARG A 324 5.64 -39.49 71.68
N ASP A 325 5.59 -38.65 72.72
CA ASP A 325 4.89 -37.37 72.68
C ASP A 325 5.54 -36.44 71.63
N ALA A 326 6.87 -36.37 71.58
CA ALA A 326 7.59 -35.58 70.56
C ALA A 326 7.36 -36.09 69.12
N GLN A 327 7.25 -37.40 68.90
CA GLN A 327 6.90 -37.95 67.58
C GLN A 327 5.48 -37.58 67.14
N ASN A 328 4.52 -37.60 68.07
CA ASN A 328 3.14 -37.17 67.79
C ASN A 328 3.08 -35.67 67.51
N GLU A 329 3.79 -34.85 68.29
CA GLU A 329 3.92 -33.41 68.06
C GLU A 329 4.60 -33.11 66.71
N LEU A 330 5.61 -33.89 66.30
CA LEU A 330 6.28 -33.72 65.01
C LEU A 330 5.31 -33.95 63.84
N GLY A 331 4.44 -34.96 63.96
CA GLY A 331 3.40 -35.23 62.97
C GLY A 331 2.39 -34.09 62.84
N LEU A 332 2.05 -33.43 63.95
CA LEU A 332 1.17 -32.25 63.97
C LEU A 332 1.89 -31.00 63.42
N ALA A 333 3.16 -30.79 63.80
CA ALA A 333 3.97 -29.67 63.32
C ALA A 333 4.18 -29.73 61.81
N ARG A 334 4.48 -30.91 61.24
CA ARG A 334 4.62 -31.07 59.78
C ARG A 334 3.31 -30.78 59.02
N ARG A 335 2.16 -31.21 59.57
CA ARG A 335 0.84 -30.88 58.98
C ARG A 335 0.55 -29.38 59.05
N ARG A 336 0.93 -28.72 60.15
CA ARG A 336 0.80 -27.27 60.32
C ARG A 336 1.59 -26.52 59.26
N ASP A 337 2.84 -26.90 59.04
CA ASP A 337 3.70 -26.28 58.03
C ASP A 337 3.17 -26.53 56.60
N GLU A 338 2.73 -27.75 56.30
CA GLU A 338 2.12 -28.10 55.01
C GLU A 338 0.85 -27.28 54.72
N LEU A 339 -0.05 -27.14 55.70
CA LEU A 339 -1.27 -26.35 55.57
C LEU A 339 -0.95 -24.85 55.42
N THR A 340 0.04 -24.35 56.16
CA THR A 340 0.48 -22.96 56.06
C THR A 340 1.04 -22.66 54.67
N ALA A 341 1.90 -23.54 54.14
CA ALA A 341 2.44 -23.42 52.79
C ALA A 341 1.35 -23.46 51.70
N ARG A 342 0.33 -24.34 51.84
CA ARG A 342 -0.81 -24.39 50.92
C ARG A 342 -1.65 -23.12 50.95
N ILE A 343 -1.90 -22.58 52.15
CA ILE A 343 -2.63 -21.32 52.32
C ILE A 343 -1.85 -20.16 51.68
N GLU A 344 -0.54 -20.07 51.90
CA GLU A 344 0.31 -19.02 51.31
C GLU A 344 0.34 -19.11 49.77
N ALA A 345 0.52 -20.31 49.21
CA ALA A 345 0.51 -20.53 47.77
C ALA A 345 -0.83 -20.14 47.13
N ALA A 346 -1.96 -20.56 47.72
CA ALA A 346 -3.29 -20.21 47.20
C ALA A 346 -3.61 -18.72 47.37
N ASN A 347 -3.14 -18.05 48.44
CA ASN A 347 -3.28 -16.60 48.56
C ASN A 347 -2.45 -15.86 47.50
N ALA A 348 -1.25 -16.34 47.17
CA ALA A 348 -0.45 -15.78 46.09
C ALA A 348 -1.14 -15.93 44.72
N GLU A 349 -1.79 -17.07 44.47
CA GLU A 349 -2.59 -17.30 43.26
C GLU A 349 -3.81 -16.36 43.17
N LEU A 350 -4.54 -16.18 44.29
CA LEU A 350 -5.65 -15.24 44.37
C LEU A 350 -5.24 -13.78 44.11
N LEU A 351 -4.08 -13.36 44.61
CA LEU A 351 -3.52 -12.03 44.37
C LEU A 351 -3.18 -11.83 42.88
N GLY A 352 -2.68 -12.87 42.21
CA GLY A 352 -2.43 -12.85 40.77
C GLY A 352 -3.73 -12.70 39.96
N GLN A 353 -4.78 -13.44 40.33
CA GLN A 353 -6.08 -13.45 39.66
C GLN A 353 -6.90 -12.15 39.87
N GLY A 354 -6.72 -11.46 40.99
CA GLY A 354 -7.47 -10.23 41.33
C GLY A 354 -7.20 -9.02 40.42
N SER A 355 -6.06 -8.99 39.72
CA SER A 355 -5.67 -7.89 38.84
C SER A 355 -6.49 -7.80 37.53
N GLY A 356 -7.02 -8.94 37.04
CA GLY A 356 -7.77 -9.00 35.78
C GLY A 356 -9.12 -8.28 35.83
N ASN A 357 -9.83 -8.35 36.95
CA ASN A 357 -11.19 -7.78 37.08
C ASN A 357 -11.25 -6.24 36.98
N ILE A 358 -10.17 -5.53 37.32
CA ILE A 358 -10.12 -4.07 37.31
C ILE A 358 -10.00 -3.53 35.87
N LEU A 359 -9.33 -4.27 34.98
CA LEU A 359 -9.14 -3.87 33.58
C LEU A 359 -10.45 -4.01 32.77
N LEU A 360 -11.24 -5.04 33.05
CA LEU A 360 -12.51 -5.30 32.36
C LEU A 360 -13.64 -4.31 32.71
N GLN A 361 -13.70 -3.87 33.98
CA GLN A 361 -14.65 -2.84 34.39
C GLN A 361 -14.36 -1.47 33.77
N ALA A 362 -13.10 -1.21 33.39
CA ALA A 362 -12.71 -0.01 32.67
C ALA A 362 -13.10 -0.07 31.18
N GLU A 363 -13.01 -1.24 30.55
CA GLU A 363 -13.36 -1.46 29.15
C GLU A 363 -14.88 -1.40 28.89
N GLN A 364 -15.70 -1.90 29.82
CA GLN A 364 -17.17 -1.90 29.69
C GLN A 364 -17.83 -0.51 29.78
N ARG A 365 -17.15 0.52 30.29
CA ARG A 365 -17.78 1.83 30.58
C ARG A 365 -17.77 2.84 29.44
N ALA A 366 -17.17 2.56 28.29
CA ALA A 366 -16.93 3.58 27.26
C ALA A 366 -17.20 3.18 25.79
N SER A 367 -17.85 2.05 25.50
CA SER A 367 -17.95 1.59 24.10
C SER A 367 -19.24 2.04 23.41
N LEU A 368 -19.07 2.72 22.27
CA LEU A 368 -20.09 2.84 21.22
C LEU A 368 -20.62 1.44 20.87
N PRO A 369 -21.88 1.30 20.40
CA PRO A 369 -22.37 0.03 19.87
C PRO A 369 -21.38 -0.55 18.84
N SER A 370 -21.08 -1.85 18.94
CA SER A 370 -20.04 -2.50 18.12
C SER A 370 -20.28 -2.33 16.61
N TRP A 371 -21.53 -2.39 16.17
CA TRP A 371 -21.93 -2.15 14.78
C TRP A 371 -21.63 -0.71 14.32
N LEU A 372 -21.81 0.28 15.20
CA LEU A 372 -21.56 1.69 14.91
C LEU A 372 -20.06 1.96 14.81
N PHE A 373 -19.27 1.37 15.71
CA PHE A 373 -17.82 1.43 15.65
C PHE A 373 -17.27 0.75 14.38
N ALA A 374 -17.77 -0.42 14.04
CA ALA A 374 -17.42 -1.12 12.80
C ALA A 374 -17.77 -0.28 11.55
N ALA A 375 -18.96 0.33 11.51
CA ALA A 375 -19.38 1.21 10.43
C ALA A 375 -18.47 2.45 10.30
N LEU A 376 -18.10 3.08 11.42
CA LEU A 376 -17.18 4.22 11.42
C LEU A 376 -15.79 3.81 10.94
N LEU A 377 -15.26 2.68 11.39
CA LEU A 377 -13.96 2.16 10.93
C LEU A 377 -13.95 1.91 9.42
N GLU A 378 -15.00 1.26 8.90
CA GLU A 378 -15.13 0.97 7.48
C GLU A 378 -15.21 2.28 6.67
N LEU A 379 -15.98 3.27 7.14
CA LEU A 379 -16.12 4.58 6.49
C LEU A 379 -14.82 5.39 6.50
N PHE A 380 -14.14 5.49 7.64
CA PHE A 380 -12.89 6.25 7.73
C PHE A 380 -11.76 5.59 6.95
N SER A 381 -11.67 4.26 7.02
CA SER A 381 -10.65 3.52 6.30
C SER A 381 -10.85 3.65 4.78
N SER A 382 -12.08 3.45 4.28
CA SER A 382 -12.39 3.57 2.84
C SER A 382 -12.11 4.97 2.30
N GLN A 383 -12.47 6.02 3.05
CA GLN A 383 -12.21 7.40 2.64
C GLN A 383 -10.71 7.74 2.65
N ALA A 384 -9.98 7.37 3.72
CA ALA A 384 -8.56 7.65 3.84
C ALA A 384 -7.74 7.01 2.70
N THR A 385 -8.01 5.72 2.42
CA THR A 385 -7.29 4.99 1.38
C THR A 385 -7.60 5.54 -0.01
N SER A 386 -8.87 5.81 -0.29
CA SER A 386 -9.28 6.29 -1.61
C SER A 386 -8.80 7.70 -1.89
N ILE A 387 -8.87 8.61 -0.92
CA ILE A 387 -8.39 9.99 -1.08
C ILE A 387 -6.87 10.00 -1.26
N GLY A 388 -6.14 9.24 -0.44
CA GLY A 388 -4.68 9.11 -0.57
C GLY A 388 -4.26 8.56 -1.93
N PHE A 389 -4.91 7.49 -2.39
CA PHE A 389 -4.60 6.87 -3.67
C PHE A 389 -4.92 7.76 -4.86
N VAL A 390 -6.11 8.38 -4.89
CA VAL A 390 -6.51 9.29 -5.97
C VAL A 390 -5.63 10.54 -5.99
N ALA A 391 -5.29 11.12 -4.82
CA ALA A 391 -4.39 12.26 -4.74
C ALA A 391 -3.00 11.94 -5.29
N LEU A 392 -2.45 10.75 -5.00
CA LEU A 392 -1.17 10.31 -5.56
C LEU A 392 -1.24 10.11 -7.07
N LEU A 393 -2.32 9.52 -7.59
CA LEU A 393 -2.51 9.37 -9.03
C LEU A 393 -2.64 10.71 -9.76
N LEU A 394 -3.39 11.67 -9.19
CA LEU A 394 -3.49 13.02 -9.73
C LEU A 394 -2.16 13.78 -9.69
N LEU A 395 -1.38 13.62 -8.61
CA LEU A 395 -0.04 14.20 -8.50
C LEU A 395 0.96 13.57 -9.49
N ALA A 396 0.82 12.29 -9.78
CA ALA A 396 1.65 11.58 -10.75
C ALA A 396 1.26 11.91 -12.21
N GLY A 397 -0.04 12.03 -12.50
CA GLY A 397 -0.58 12.36 -13.84
C GLY A 397 -0.48 13.84 -14.22
N GLY A 398 -0.48 14.76 -13.24
CA GLY A 398 -0.35 16.21 -13.46
C GLY A 398 1.02 16.69 -13.98
N ARG A 399 1.85 15.78 -14.49
CA ARG A 399 3.14 16.06 -15.11
C ARG A 399 3.05 16.18 -16.64
N GLN A 400 1.92 15.80 -17.25
CA GLN A 400 1.73 15.85 -18.71
C GLN A 400 0.92 17.07 -19.21
N THR A 401 0.17 17.75 -18.35
CA THR A 401 -0.71 18.87 -18.76
C THR A 401 -0.18 20.25 -18.35
N ALA A 402 1.13 20.44 -18.30
CA ALA A 402 1.75 21.71 -17.90
C ALA A 402 2.63 22.30 -19.02
N GLU A 403 2.17 22.19 -20.26
CA GLU A 403 2.59 23.02 -21.39
C GLU A 403 1.33 23.32 -22.21
N ASP A 404 0.58 24.33 -21.76
CA ASP A 404 -0.36 25.12 -22.58
C ASP A 404 -0.18 26.59 -22.17
#